data_AF-A0A848NJJ4-F1
#
_entry.id   AF-A0A848NJJ4-F1
#
_cell.length_a   1.000
_cell.length_b   1.000
_cell.length_c   1.000
_cell.angle_alpha   90.00
_cell.angle_beta   90.00
_cell.angle_gamma   90.00
#
_symmetry.space_group_name_H-M   'P 1'
#
loop_
_entity.id
_entity.type
_entity.pdbx_description
1 polymer ?
#
loop_
_entity_poly.entity_id
_entity_poly.type
_entity_poly.pdbx_seq_one_letter_code
_entity_poly.pdbx_strand_id
1 'polypeptide(L)'
;MKRRHASRVFAIALLAASAACGGEPEYRGLNLIAYNYTPWDIDTILISDKAGRTASSGAMGVGGGEGSVTCCYTLKGTEFTVRWSGLDGEEAIKHLYDGTMDSLLFRKETKVHLDPTPIPAGNGPLYLELHIYPDEHMELALSRKLLGQTRFPLVDTTDWLYREYRGAFEDYRDGDEVLRVLGKVARTAWIKYRIVEKQDMRQYMRLYFTVASDFDTDPEIAALLSQPGRQPGDFAKAVAALPVATIARLKAQGTPPGDKNG
;
A
#
# COMPACT_ATOMS: atom_id res chain seq x y z
N MET A 1 3.37 -36.83 -57.50
CA MET A 1 1.97 -37.16 -57.12
C MET A 1 1.71 -36.66 -55.70
N LYS A 2 0.75 -35.76 -55.56
CA LYS A 2 0.37 -35.07 -54.32
C LYS A 2 -0.38 -36.04 -53.40
N ARG A 3 0.09 -36.26 -52.16
CA ARG A 3 -0.71 -36.85 -51.09
C ARG A 3 -1.09 -35.76 -50.09
N ARG A 4 -2.38 -35.45 -50.10
CA ARG A 4 -3.09 -34.59 -49.16
C ARG A 4 -3.16 -35.34 -47.83
N HIS A 5 -2.68 -34.74 -46.74
CA HIS A 5 -3.02 -35.19 -45.39
C HIS A 5 -3.80 -34.09 -44.69
N ALA A 6 -4.93 -34.53 -44.14
CA ALA A 6 -6.06 -33.75 -43.69
C ALA A 6 -5.78 -33.02 -42.38
N SER A 7 -6.32 -31.81 -42.29
CA SER A 7 -6.48 -31.03 -41.07
C SER A 7 -7.15 -31.85 -39.97
N ARG A 8 -6.54 -31.86 -38.79
CA ARG A 8 -7.23 -32.18 -37.52
C ARG A 8 -7.32 -30.89 -36.72
N VAL A 9 -8.43 -30.19 -36.87
CA VAL A 9 -8.83 -29.11 -35.97
C VAL A 9 -9.28 -29.77 -34.66
N PHE A 10 -8.48 -29.63 -33.61
CA PHE A 10 -8.86 -30.04 -32.27
C PHE A 10 -9.74 -28.92 -31.69
N ALA A 11 -11.06 -29.08 -31.77
CA ALA A 11 -12.01 -28.19 -31.14
C ALA A 11 -11.91 -28.40 -29.61
N ILE A 12 -11.26 -27.47 -28.92
CA ILE A 12 -11.33 -27.39 -27.45
C ILE A 12 -12.71 -26.83 -27.13
N ALA A 13 -13.60 -27.70 -26.68
CA ALA A 13 -14.85 -27.29 -26.03
C ALA A 13 -14.48 -26.63 -24.69
N LEU A 14 -14.44 -25.30 -24.64
CA LEU A 14 -14.52 -24.60 -23.36
C LEU A 14 -15.91 -24.84 -22.81
N LEU A 15 -15.99 -25.68 -21.78
CA LEU A 15 -17.12 -25.75 -20.87
C LEU A 15 -17.25 -24.36 -20.21
N ALA A 16 -18.16 -23.55 -20.74
CA ALA A 16 -18.69 -22.40 -20.04
C ALA A 16 -19.31 -22.90 -18.73
N ALA A 17 -18.65 -22.67 -17.61
CA ALA A 17 -19.22 -22.90 -16.30
C ALA A 17 -20.44 -21.97 -16.17
N SER A 18 -21.59 -22.60 -16.02
CA SER A 18 -22.91 -22.02 -15.85
C SER A 18 -22.93 -21.01 -14.69
N ALA A 19 -23.10 -19.73 -15.03
CA ALA A 19 -23.67 -18.75 -14.12
C ALA A 19 -25.19 -18.94 -14.11
N ALA A 20 -25.73 -19.61 -13.08
CA ALA A 20 -27.10 -19.42 -12.59
C ALA A 20 -27.36 -20.30 -11.35
N CYS A 21 -27.95 -19.69 -10.31
CA CYS A 21 -28.28 -20.21 -8.96
C CYS A 21 -27.14 -20.21 -7.92
N GLY A 22 -26.92 -19.07 -7.27
CA GLY A 22 -26.18 -19.00 -6.02
C GLY A 22 -26.50 -17.69 -5.30
N GLY A 23 -26.93 -17.75 -4.03
CA GLY A 23 -27.11 -16.54 -3.22
C GLY A 23 -25.80 -15.79 -3.01
N GLU A 24 -25.87 -14.56 -2.50
CA GLU A 24 -24.68 -13.81 -2.06
C GLU A 24 -23.79 -14.67 -1.15
N PRO A 25 -22.45 -14.67 -1.36
CA PRO A 25 -21.53 -15.49 -0.57
C PRO A 25 -21.60 -15.10 0.91
N GLU A 26 -21.49 -16.07 1.81
CA GLU A 26 -21.42 -15.83 3.25
C GLU A 26 -20.06 -16.31 3.77
N TYR A 27 -19.30 -15.39 4.37
CA TYR A 27 -17.99 -15.64 4.96
C TYR A 27 -18.16 -15.77 6.47
N ARG A 28 -17.92 -16.97 7.00
CA ARG A 28 -18.08 -17.29 8.43
C ARG A 28 -16.73 -17.56 9.09
N GLY A 29 -16.61 -17.24 10.37
CA GLY A 29 -15.36 -17.43 11.13
C GLY A 29 -14.21 -16.59 10.57
N LEU A 30 -14.55 -15.42 10.04
CA LEU A 30 -13.64 -14.55 9.32
C LEU A 30 -12.75 -13.79 10.31
N ASN A 31 -11.48 -13.67 9.95
CA ASN A 31 -10.51 -12.84 10.64
C ASN A 31 -10.20 -11.64 9.74
N LEU A 32 -10.07 -10.45 10.29
CA LEU A 32 -9.75 -9.24 9.54
C LEU A 32 -8.28 -8.86 9.78
N ILE A 33 -7.57 -8.62 8.68
CA ILE A 33 -6.26 -7.95 8.68
C ILE A 33 -6.42 -6.70 7.83
N ALA A 34 -6.13 -5.54 8.38
CA ALA A 34 -6.12 -4.28 7.63
C ALA A 34 -4.69 -3.79 7.48
N TYR A 35 -4.29 -3.40 6.27
CA TYR A 35 -2.97 -2.88 5.95
C TYR A 35 -3.06 -1.38 5.67
N ASN A 36 -2.33 -0.59 6.43
CA ASN A 36 -2.31 0.87 6.30
C ASN A 36 -1.12 1.34 5.46
N TYR A 37 -1.37 1.70 4.20
CA TYR A 37 -0.37 2.33 3.33
C TYR A 37 -0.59 3.84 3.19
N THR A 38 -1.51 4.41 3.97
CA THR A 38 -1.78 5.84 4.00
C THR A 38 -0.71 6.58 4.82
N PRO A 39 -0.59 7.92 4.69
CA PRO A 39 0.22 8.72 5.60
C PRO A 39 -0.42 8.95 6.98
N TRP A 40 -1.60 8.38 7.23
CA TRP A 40 -2.38 8.61 8.45
C TRP A 40 -2.10 7.54 9.50
N ASP A 41 -2.15 7.93 10.77
CA ASP A 41 -2.34 6.98 11.86
C ASP A 41 -3.84 6.68 11.96
N ILE A 42 -4.23 5.43 11.68
CA ILE A 42 -5.63 5.01 11.64
C ILE A 42 -6.09 4.64 13.05
N ASP A 43 -7.21 5.25 13.43
CA ASP A 43 -7.87 5.06 14.71
C ASP A 43 -8.87 3.90 14.65
N THR A 44 -9.89 3.99 13.78
CA THR A 44 -10.89 2.92 13.63
C THR A 44 -11.14 2.54 12.18
N ILE A 45 -11.50 1.27 11.98
CA ILE A 45 -12.01 0.70 10.74
C ILE A 45 -13.23 -0.13 11.09
N LEU A 46 -14.32 0.07 10.33
CA LEU A 46 -15.56 -0.69 10.44
C LEU A 46 -16.08 -1.04 9.04
N ILE A 47 -15.95 -2.31 8.68
CA ILE A 47 -16.50 -2.89 7.45
C ILE A 47 -17.92 -3.36 7.76
N SER A 48 -18.89 -2.98 6.94
CA SER A 48 -20.30 -3.39 7.09
C SER A 48 -20.82 -4.02 5.80
N ASP A 49 -21.59 -5.11 5.93
CA ASP A 49 -22.36 -5.68 4.82
C ASP A 49 -23.76 -5.05 4.70
N LYS A 50 -24.49 -5.34 3.62
CA LYS A 50 -25.86 -4.85 3.40
C LYS A 50 -26.87 -5.29 4.46
N ALA A 51 -26.58 -6.36 5.20
CA ALA A 51 -27.43 -6.88 6.26
C ALA A 51 -27.09 -6.28 7.63
N GLY A 52 -26.13 -5.35 7.69
CA GLY A 52 -25.70 -4.68 8.92
C GLY A 52 -24.74 -5.49 9.78
N ARG A 53 -24.19 -6.61 9.29
CA ARG A 53 -23.11 -7.31 9.99
C ARG A 53 -21.82 -6.54 9.81
N THR A 54 -20.96 -6.60 10.82
CA THR A 54 -19.75 -5.79 10.85
C THR A 54 -18.49 -6.57 11.20
N ALA A 55 -17.37 -6.07 10.69
CA ALA A 55 -16.01 -6.43 11.11
C ALA A 55 -15.23 -5.16 11.40
N SER A 56 -14.39 -5.16 12.44
CA SER A 56 -13.68 -3.96 12.88
C SER A 56 -12.19 -4.18 13.09
N SER A 57 -11.40 -3.15 12.83
CA SER A 57 -9.97 -3.09 13.14
C SER A 57 -9.63 -1.63 13.51
N GLY A 58 -8.36 -1.31 13.76
CA GLY A 58 -7.96 0.04 14.16
C GLY A 58 -6.58 0.10 14.79
N ALA A 59 -6.26 1.26 15.37
CA ALA A 59 -5.02 1.54 16.09
C ALA A 59 -3.76 1.10 15.32
N MET A 60 -3.64 1.54 14.06
CA MET A 60 -2.52 1.18 13.19
C MET A 60 -1.83 2.44 12.63
N GLY A 61 -0.53 2.55 12.90
CA GLY A 61 0.30 3.60 12.30
C GLY A 61 0.58 3.35 10.82
N VAL A 62 1.28 4.30 10.21
CA VAL A 62 1.77 4.20 8.82
C VAL A 62 2.56 2.91 8.59
N GLY A 63 2.24 2.16 7.53
CA GLY A 63 2.89 0.88 7.20
C GLY A 63 2.49 -0.29 8.10
N GLY A 64 1.61 -0.09 9.07
CA GLY A 64 1.13 -1.11 10.00
C GLY A 64 0.07 -2.03 9.42
N GLY A 65 -0.22 -3.12 10.15
CA GLY A 65 -1.34 -4.00 9.86
C GLY A 65 -0.99 -5.48 9.73
N GLU A 66 0.17 -5.80 9.15
CA GLU A 66 0.60 -7.19 8.98
C GLU A 66 0.73 -7.89 10.33
N GLY A 67 0.13 -9.08 10.46
CA GLY A 67 0.06 -9.82 11.72
C GLY A 67 -0.96 -9.31 12.74
N SER A 68 -1.59 -8.15 12.52
CA SER A 68 -2.63 -7.60 13.40
C SER A 68 -4.00 -8.16 13.00
N VAL A 69 -4.47 -9.14 13.78
CA VAL A 69 -5.71 -9.87 13.50
C VAL A 69 -6.80 -9.47 14.48
N THR A 70 -7.96 -9.09 13.96
CA THR A 70 -9.23 -9.13 14.71
C THR A 70 -10.07 -10.29 14.19
N CYS A 71 -10.90 -10.91 15.04
CA CYS A 71 -11.48 -12.21 14.73
C CYS A 71 -13.00 -12.25 14.77
N CYS A 72 -13.48 -13.42 14.36
CA CYS A 72 -14.76 -13.97 14.78
C CYS A 72 -15.96 -13.30 14.09
N TYR A 73 -15.75 -12.80 12.88
CA TYR A 73 -16.75 -12.11 12.11
C TYR A 73 -17.54 -13.03 11.18
N THR A 74 -18.73 -12.56 10.82
CA THR A 74 -19.51 -13.10 9.71
C THR A 74 -19.96 -11.96 8.82
N LEU A 75 -19.65 -12.03 7.54
CA LEU A 75 -20.03 -11.03 6.53
C LEU A 75 -20.69 -11.73 5.35
N LYS A 76 -21.56 -11.02 4.63
CA LYS A 76 -22.28 -11.57 3.47
C LYS A 76 -22.25 -10.61 2.28
N GLY A 77 -22.19 -11.18 1.07
CA GLY A 77 -22.21 -10.43 -0.18
C GLY A 77 -20.83 -10.06 -0.68
N THR A 78 -20.79 -9.22 -1.71
CA THR A 78 -19.57 -8.74 -2.36
C THR A 78 -19.42 -7.23 -2.24
N GLU A 79 -20.44 -6.55 -1.74
CA GLU A 79 -20.49 -5.10 -1.58
C GLU A 79 -20.39 -4.75 -0.10
N PHE A 80 -19.37 -3.95 0.23
CA PHE A 80 -19.10 -3.54 1.60
C PHE A 80 -18.96 -2.03 1.71
N THR A 81 -19.35 -1.50 2.87
CA THR A 81 -19.08 -0.11 3.26
C THR A 81 -18.00 -0.12 4.34
N VAL A 82 -16.90 0.58 4.11
CA VAL A 82 -15.82 0.78 5.07
C VAL A 82 -15.93 2.19 5.64
N ARG A 83 -16.28 2.29 6.92
CA ARG A 83 -16.17 3.53 7.69
C ARG A 83 -14.83 3.52 8.43
N TRP A 84 -14.07 4.60 8.33
CA TRP A 84 -12.75 4.67 8.94
C TRP A 84 -12.41 6.06 9.42
N SER A 85 -11.58 6.12 10.47
CA SER A 85 -11.06 7.35 11.07
C SER A 85 -9.56 7.28 11.24
N GLY A 86 -8.95 8.44 11.33
CA GLY A 86 -7.52 8.58 11.61
C GLY A 86 -7.16 10.05 11.66
N LEU A 87 -5.86 10.30 11.77
CA LEU A 87 -5.30 11.64 11.86
C LEU A 87 -3.85 11.66 11.35
N ASP A 88 -3.29 12.84 11.18
CA ASP A 88 -1.84 12.98 10.98
C ASP A 88 -1.13 12.78 12.33
N GLY A 89 -0.35 11.71 12.46
CA GLY A 89 0.35 11.38 13.70
C GLY A 89 1.32 12.47 14.17
N GLU A 90 1.92 13.22 13.23
CA GLU A 90 2.81 14.33 13.55
C GLU A 90 2.06 15.56 14.05
N GLU A 91 0.83 15.76 13.57
CA GLU A 91 -0.05 16.77 14.13
C GLU A 91 -0.56 16.34 15.50
N ALA A 92 -1.03 15.10 15.66
CA ALA A 92 -1.58 14.61 16.92
C ALA A 92 -0.59 14.68 18.10
N ILE A 93 0.70 14.46 17.87
CA ILE A 93 1.73 14.60 18.92
C ILE A 93 1.69 15.99 19.57
N LYS A 94 1.35 17.05 18.83
CA LYS A 94 1.30 18.43 19.33
C LYS A 94 0.12 18.66 20.30
N HIS A 95 -0.90 17.81 20.22
CA HIS A 95 -2.18 17.94 20.95
C HIS A 95 -2.41 16.84 22.00
N LEU A 96 -1.37 16.06 22.34
CA LEU A 96 -1.49 14.94 23.29
C LEU A 96 -1.95 15.35 24.69
N TYR A 97 -1.68 16.60 25.10
CA TYR A 97 -1.90 17.08 26.47
C TYR A 97 -2.88 18.25 26.58
N ASP A 98 -3.42 18.75 25.46
CA ASP A 98 -4.35 19.88 25.46
C ASP A 98 -5.83 19.47 25.33
N GLY A 99 -6.09 18.17 25.13
CA GLY A 99 -7.45 17.63 25.03
C GLY A 99 -8.17 17.94 23.71
N THR A 100 -7.45 18.41 22.69
CA THR A 100 -8.05 18.80 21.40
C THR A 100 -7.85 17.79 20.27
N MET A 101 -7.19 16.65 20.53
CA MET A 101 -6.88 15.60 19.55
C MET A 101 -8.12 15.10 18.77
N ASP A 102 -9.28 14.99 19.42
CA ASP A 102 -10.53 14.54 18.77
C ASP A 102 -10.96 15.44 17.61
N SER A 103 -10.57 16.72 17.62
CA SER A 103 -10.86 17.68 16.56
C SER A 103 -10.05 17.44 15.28
N LEU A 104 -8.94 16.69 15.38
CA LEU A 104 -8.06 16.35 14.26
C LEU A 104 -8.52 15.10 13.51
N LEU A 105 -9.39 14.30 14.11
CA LEU A 105 -9.86 13.05 13.53
C LEU A 105 -10.69 13.31 12.27
N PHE A 106 -10.18 12.85 11.12
CA PHE A 106 -11.04 12.69 9.97
C PHE A 106 -11.94 11.46 10.16
N ARG A 107 -13.10 11.49 9.50
CA ARG A 107 -14.03 10.34 9.41
C ARG A 107 -14.48 10.22 7.97
N LYS A 108 -14.29 9.06 7.38
CA LYS A 108 -14.53 8.79 5.96
C LYS A 108 -15.34 7.52 5.78
N GLU A 109 -16.00 7.44 4.63
CA GLU A 109 -16.72 6.26 4.18
C GLU A 109 -16.31 5.92 2.75
N THR A 110 -15.96 4.66 2.52
CA THR A 110 -15.54 4.13 1.23
C THR A 110 -16.37 2.88 0.90
N LYS A 111 -16.92 2.80 -0.30
CA LYS A 111 -17.54 1.58 -0.81
C LYS A 111 -16.47 0.70 -1.44
N VAL A 112 -16.47 -0.59 -1.11
CA VAL A 112 -15.46 -1.53 -1.59
C VAL A 112 -16.16 -2.79 -2.07
N HIS A 113 -15.74 -3.25 -3.24
CA HIS A 113 -16.20 -4.50 -3.84
C HIS A 113 -15.16 -5.59 -3.58
N LEU A 114 -15.61 -6.77 -3.14
CA LEU A 114 -14.80 -7.98 -3.15
C LEU A 114 -15.19 -8.79 -4.38
N ASP A 115 -14.29 -8.89 -5.34
CA ASP A 115 -14.50 -9.69 -6.54
C ASP A 115 -14.90 -11.13 -6.16
N PRO A 116 -15.89 -11.72 -6.85
CA PRO A 116 -16.29 -13.11 -6.63
C PRO A 116 -15.11 -14.05 -6.86
N THR A 117 -14.45 -14.43 -5.76
CA THR A 117 -13.28 -15.30 -5.75
C THR A 117 -13.58 -16.54 -4.92
N PRO A 118 -13.13 -17.74 -5.33
CA PRO A 118 -13.23 -18.93 -4.50
C PRO A 118 -12.52 -18.71 -3.17
N ILE A 119 -13.13 -19.15 -2.07
CA ILE A 119 -12.47 -19.15 -0.77
C ILE A 119 -11.18 -19.97 -0.88
N PRO A 120 -10.01 -19.42 -0.51
CA PRO A 120 -8.75 -20.13 -0.63
C PRO A 120 -8.78 -21.45 0.16
N ALA A 121 -8.34 -22.53 -0.52
CA ALA A 121 -8.27 -23.86 0.06
C ALA A 121 -7.27 -23.92 1.23
N GLY A 122 -7.52 -24.84 2.16
CA GLY A 122 -6.67 -25.09 3.32
C GLY A 122 -7.41 -24.99 4.65
N ASN A 123 -6.74 -25.46 5.71
CA ASN A 123 -7.32 -25.59 7.05
C ASN A 123 -6.92 -24.45 8.00
N GLY A 124 -6.06 -23.52 7.57
CA GLY A 124 -5.68 -22.35 8.37
C GLY A 124 -6.83 -21.36 8.52
N PRO A 125 -6.71 -20.33 9.39
CA PRO A 125 -7.73 -19.30 9.51
C PRO A 125 -8.00 -18.60 8.18
N LEU A 126 -9.27 -18.25 7.91
CA LEU A 126 -9.63 -17.43 6.76
C LEU A 126 -9.47 -15.96 7.15
N TYR A 127 -8.70 -15.22 6.36
CA TYR A 127 -8.49 -13.78 6.52
C TYR A 127 -9.20 -13.03 5.41
N LEU A 128 -9.98 -12.01 5.79
CA LEU A 128 -10.33 -10.89 4.93
C LEU A 128 -9.24 -9.85 5.11
N GLU A 129 -8.58 -9.52 4.02
CA GLU A 129 -7.59 -8.48 3.95
C GLU A 129 -8.25 -7.21 3.46
N LEU A 130 -8.02 -6.10 4.16
CA LEU A 130 -8.34 -4.75 3.70
C LEU A 130 -7.03 -4.02 3.45
N HIS A 131 -6.72 -3.72 2.18
CA HIS A 131 -5.58 -2.90 1.83
C HIS A 131 -6.03 -1.46 1.62
N ILE A 132 -5.52 -0.54 2.43
CA ILE A 132 -5.82 0.89 2.31
C ILE A 132 -4.59 1.57 1.70
N TYR A 133 -4.71 1.99 0.46
CA TYR A 133 -3.60 2.50 -0.34
C TYR A 133 -3.26 3.97 -0.04
N PRO A 134 -2.09 4.47 -0.48
CA PRO A 134 -1.68 5.83 -0.19
C PRO A 134 -2.63 6.93 -0.74
N ASP A 135 -3.31 6.66 -1.85
CA ASP A 135 -4.36 7.51 -2.42
C ASP A 135 -5.76 7.19 -1.88
N GLU A 136 -5.83 6.44 -0.77
CA GLU A 136 -7.04 6.06 -0.03
C GLU A 136 -7.98 5.11 -0.76
N HIS A 137 -7.59 4.61 -1.94
CA HIS A 137 -8.32 3.51 -2.54
C HIS A 137 -8.19 2.25 -1.67
N MET A 138 -9.22 1.42 -1.70
CA MET A 138 -9.29 0.23 -0.86
C MET A 138 -9.53 -1.00 -1.71
N GLU A 139 -8.83 -2.07 -1.37
CA GLU A 139 -9.05 -3.38 -1.97
C GLU A 139 -9.28 -4.43 -0.90
N LEU A 140 -10.16 -5.38 -1.21
CA LEU A 140 -10.41 -6.55 -0.39
C LEU A 140 -9.78 -7.79 -1.03
N ALA A 141 -9.24 -8.68 -0.21
CA ALA A 141 -8.78 -9.99 -0.65
C ALA A 141 -9.08 -11.06 0.40
N LEU A 142 -9.12 -12.32 -0.03
CA LEU A 142 -9.21 -13.47 0.87
C LEU A 142 -7.88 -14.23 0.86
N SER A 143 -7.41 -14.59 2.05
CA SER A 143 -6.23 -15.46 2.17
C SER A 143 -6.31 -16.40 3.36
N ARG A 144 -5.33 -17.30 3.43
CA ARG A 144 -5.05 -18.18 4.58
C ARG A 144 -3.68 -17.86 5.19
N LYS A 145 -3.08 -16.72 4.80
CA LYS A 145 -1.72 -16.34 5.17
C LYS A 145 -1.75 -15.17 6.14
N LEU A 146 -1.13 -15.36 7.29
CA LEU A 146 -0.99 -14.29 8.29
C LEU A 146 0.03 -13.22 7.87
N LEU A 147 1.06 -13.61 7.10
CA LEU A 147 2.20 -12.79 6.73
C LEU A 147 2.50 -12.89 5.22
N GLY A 148 3.24 -11.92 4.72
CA GLY A 148 3.71 -11.79 3.34
C GLY A 148 2.69 -11.22 2.37
N GLN A 149 1.67 -10.50 2.86
CA GLN A 149 0.64 -9.87 2.00
C GLN A 149 0.80 -8.35 1.91
N THR A 150 1.78 -7.78 2.62
CA THR A 150 2.17 -6.38 2.49
C THR A 150 2.53 -6.02 1.05
N ARG A 151 1.84 -5.02 0.48
CA ARG A 151 2.05 -4.55 -0.90
C ARG A 151 3.02 -3.38 -1.01
N PHE A 152 3.10 -2.54 0.04
CA PHE A 152 4.01 -1.41 0.11
C PHE A 152 5.08 -1.67 1.17
N PRO A 153 6.37 -1.67 0.81
CA PRO A 153 7.45 -2.00 1.74
C PRO A 153 7.85 -0.77 2.57
N LEU A 154 6.90 -0.11 3.25
CA LEU A 154 7.16 1.15 3.96
C LEU A 154 8.12 0.93 5.14
N VAL A 155 7.76 0.03 6.08
CA VAL A 155 8.60 -0.33 7.24
C VAL A 155 9.95 -0.88 6.77
N ASP A 156 9.92 -1.82 5.83
CA ASP A 156 11.09 -2.43 5.20
C ASP A 156 12.05 -1.44 4.51
N THR A 157 11.52 -0.30 4.06
CA THR A 157 12.29 0.80 3.45
C THR A 157 12.84 1.73 4.51
N THR A 158 12.03 2.09 5.53
CA THR A 158 12.49 2.87 6.69
C THR A 158 13.65 2.18 7.39
N ASP A 159 13.54 0.88 7.67
CA ASP A 159 14.61 0.09 8.32
C ASP A 159 15.89 0.05 7.50
N TRP A 160 15.75 -0.04 6.17
CA TRP A 160 16.89 0.01 5.27
C TRP A 160 17.53 1.39 5.25
N LEU A 161 16.75 2.47 5.16
CA LEU A 161 17.26 3.83 5.21
C LEU A 161 18.03 4.10 6.50
N TYR A 162 17.46 3.71 7.65
CA TYR A 162 18.12 3.88 8.94
C TYR A 162 19.44 3.13 9.04
N ARG A 163 19.50 1.91 8.52
CA ARG A 163 20.71 1.10 8.56
C ARG A 163 21.81 1.67 7.66
N GLU A 164 21.48 2.10 6.45
CA GLU A 164 22.48 2.52 5.45
C GLU A 164 22.81 4.02 5.51
N TYR A 165 21.89 4.86 5.98
CA TYR A 165 21.96 6.34 5.89
C TYR A 165 21.60 7.04 7.20
N ARG A 166 21.91 6.43 8.36
CA ARG A 166 21.52 6.95 9.69
C ARG A 166 21.78 8.45 9.91
N GLY A 167 22.91 8.97 9.42
CA GLY A 167 23.28 10.38 9.56
C GLY A 167 22.34 11.36 8.84
N ALA A 168 21.48 10.90 7.94
CA ALA A 168 20.47 11.74 7.30
C ALA A 168 19.25 12.00 8.21
N PHE A 169 19.15 11.33 9.36
CA PHE A 169 17.99 11.37 10.25
C PHE A 169 18.28 12.06 11.59
N GLU A 170 19.37 12.83 11.71
CA GLU A 170 19.75 13.52 12.95
C GLU A 170 18.71 14.57 13.39
N ASP A 171 18.00 15.18 12.43
CA ASP A 171 16.93 16.16 12.67
C ASP A 171 15.53 15.54 12.86
N TYR A 172 15.44 14.21 12.87
CA TYR A 172 14.23 13.45 13.18
C TYR A 172 14.28 12.97 14.63
N ARG A 173 13.13 12.94 15.29
CA ARG A 173 12.99 12.48 16.67
C ARG A 173 13.33 11.00 16.80
N ASP A 174 12.85 10.18 15.87
CA ASP A 174 12.98 8.73 15.89
C ASP A 174 12.60 8.07 14.55
N GLY A 175 12.62 6.73 14.54
CA GLY A 175 12.22 5.92 13.39
C GLY A 175 10.76 6.06 13.01
N ASP A 176 9.88 6.36 13.97
CA ASP A 176 8.45 6.50 13.74
C ASP A 176 8.14 7.83 13.03
N GLU A 177 8.82 8.93 13.37
CA GLU A 177 8.72 10.18 12.62
C GLU A 177 9.17 9.99 11.16
N VAL A 178 10.30 9.30 10.94
CA VAL A 178 10.76 9.00 9.57
C VAL A 178 9.74 8.14 8.83
N LEU A 179 9.17 7.11 9.46
CA LEU A 179 8.16 6.26 8.83
C LEU A 179 6.90 7.07 8.44
N ARG A 180 6.46 7.99 9.30
CA ARG A 180 5.31 8.86 9.00
C ARG A 180 5.60 9.81 7.84
N VAL A 181 6.76 10.47 7.83
CA VAL A 181 7.18 11.31 6.70
C VAL A 181 7.32 10.47 5.43
N LEU A 182 7.91 9.28 5.52
CA LEU A 182 8.01 8.33 4.41
C LEU A 182 6.63 7.95 3.87
N GLY A 183 5.60 7.78 4.71
CA GLY A 183 4.23 7.56 4.28
C GLY A 183 3.68 8.70 3.40
N LYS A 184 3.98 9.96 3.77
CA LYS A 184 3.59 11.15 2.98
C LYS A 184 4.29 11.15 1.62
N VAL A 185 5.59 10.86 1.60
CA VAL A 185 6.38 10.76 0.36
C VAL A 185 5.93 9.57 -0.51
N ALA A 186 5.56 8.44 0.11
CA ALA A 186 5.12 7.23 -0.58
C ALA A 186 3.78 7.47 -1.28
N ARG A 187 2.91 8.30 -0.71
CA ARG A 187 1.70 8.78 -1.37
C ARG A 187 2.02 9.56 -2.64
N THR A 188 2.96 10.47 -2.60
CA THR A 188 3.41 11.21 -3.80
C THR A 188 4.00 10.25 -4.86
N ALA A 189 4.88 9.33 -4.44
CA ALA A 189 5.49 8.35 -5.33
C ALA A 189 4.46 7.41 -5.97
N TRP A 190 3.44 7.00 -5.22
CA TRP A 190 2.32 6.19 -5.71
C TRP A 190 1.45 6.96 -6.71
N ILE A 191 0.99 8.16 -6.33
CA ILE A 191 0.06 8.94 -7.16
C ILE A 191 0.72 9.36 -8.47
N LYS A 192 1.96 9.86 -8.43
CA LYS A 192 2.66 10.35 -9.62
C LYS A 192 3.25 9.22 -10.46
N TYR A 193 3.83 8.20 -9.83
CA TYR A 193 4.75 7.27 -10.51
C TYR A 193 4.42 5.79 -10.30
N ARG A 194 3.38 5.46 -9.53
CA ARG A 194 2.95 4.07 -9.21
C ARG A 194 4.08 3.21 -8.63
N ILE A 195 4.96 3.80 -7.83
CA ILE A 195 6.06 3.07 -7.18
C ILE A 195 5.52 2.21 -6.03
N VAL A 196 5.73 0.89 -6.15
CA VAL A 196 5.39 -0.12 -5.12
C VAL A 196 6.48 -1.18 -4.97
N GLU A 197 7.30 -1.38 -6.01
CA GLU A 197 8.41 -2.33 -5.99
C GLU A 197 9.45 -1.89 -4.95
N LYS A 198 10.01 -2.86 -4.23
CA LYS A 198 10.85 -2.62 -3.06
C LYS A 198 12.13 -1.87 -3.35
N GLN A 199 12.85 -2.20 -4.41
CA GLN A 199 14.08 -1.50 -4.75
C GLN A 199 13.79 -0.10 -5.30
N ASP A 200 12.74 0.06 -6.10
CA ASP A 200 12.30 1.36 -6.59
C ASP A 200 11.90 2.29 -5.43
N MET A 201 11.10 1.78 -4.48
CA MET A 201 10.71 2.51 -3.27
C MET A 201 11.94 2.93 -2.47
N ARG A 202 12.89 2.01 -2.26
CA ARG A 202 14.15 2.32 -1.56
C ARG A 202 14.95 3.43 -2.24
N GLN A 203 15.15 3.36 -3.55
CA GLN A 203 15.92 4.39 -4.25
C GLN A 203 15.17 5.72 -4.29
N TYR A 204 13.84 5.72 -4.45
CA TYR A 204 13.03 6.93 -4.41
C TYR A 204 13.17 7.64 -3.06
N MET A 205 13.00 6.89 -1.97
CA MET A 205 13.12 7.43 -0.63
C MET A 205 14.55 7.86 -0.31
N ARG A 206 15.57 7.10 -0.75
CA ARG A 206 16.97 7.51 -0.60
C ARG A 206 17.22 8.88 -1.23
N LEU A 207 16.77 9.11 -2.47
CA LEU A 207 16.97 10.40 -3.12
C LEU A 207 16.27 11.53 -2.35
N TYR A 208 15.03 11.31 -1.91
CA TYR A 208 14.30 12.27 -1.08
C TYR A 208 15.01 12.61 0.24
N PHE A 209 15.39 11.60 1.02
CA PHE A 209 15.92 11.79 2.38
C PHE A 209 17.42 12.10 2.43
N THR A 210 18.18 11.91 1.34
CA THR A 210 19.65 12.08 1.39
C THR A 210 20.24 13.01 0.33
N VAL A 211 19.47 13.31 -0.72
CA VAL A 211 19.94 14.12 -1.86
C VAL A 211 19.19 15.45 -1.91
N ALA A 212 17.90 15.43 -2.24
CA ALA A 212 17.04 16.61 -2.28
C ALA A 212 15.58 16.17 -2.20
N SER A 213 14.73 16.88 -1.45
CA SER A 213 13.31 16.51 -1.33
C SER A 213 12.51 16.76 -2.61
N ASP A 214 12.98 17.64 -3.49
CA ASP A 214 12.43 17.94 -4.80
C ASP A 214 13.19 17.29 -5.96
N PHE A 215 13.97 16.23 -5.70
CA PHE A 215 14.81 15.57 -6.71
C PHE A 215 14.02 15.10 -7.96
N ASP A 216 12.72 14.83 -7.83
CA ASP A 216 11.83 14.39 -8.90
C ASP A 216 11.45 15.52 -9.87
N THR A 217 11.82 16.77 -9.56
CA THR A 217 11.66 17.94 -10.44
C THR A 217 12.81 18.08 -11.45
N ASP A 218 13.94 17.41 -11.20
CA ASP A 218 15.06 17.40 -12.14
C ASP A 218 14.66 16.72 -13.46
N PRO A 219 14.93 17.31 -14.64
CA PRO A 219 14.47 16.75 -15.91
C PRO A 219 14.97 15.34 -16.21
N GLU A 220 16.19 14.99 -15.80
CA GLU A 220 16.76 13.65 -16.02
C GLU A 220 16.03 12.63 -15.15
N ILE A 221 15.80 12.95 -13.87
CA ILE A 221 15.09 12.05 -12.95
C ILE A 221 13.60 11.95 -13.29
N ALA A 222 12.95 13.05 -13.62
CA ALA A 222 11.55 13.08 -14.02
C ALA A 222 11.28 12.19 -15.25
N ALA A 223 12.21 12.18 -16.21
CA ALA A 223 12.15 11.31 -17.37
C ALA A 223 12.25 9.82 -17.00
N LEU A 224 13.12 9.46 -16.05
CA LEU A 224 13.23 8.09 -15.55
C LEU A 224 11.96 7.63 -14.83
N LEU A 225 11.38 8.50 -14.00
CA LEU A 225 10.18 8.19 -13.21
C LEU A 225 8.92 8.06 -14.08
N SER A 226 8.82 8.87 -15.13
CA SER A 226 7.64 8.98 -16.01
C SER A 226 7.75 8.14 -17.29
N GLN A 227 8.77 7.29 -17.41
CA GLN A 227 8.98 6.47 -18.60
C GLN A 227 7.76 5.56 -18.87
N PRO A 228 7.12 5.64 -20.06
CA PRO A 228 6.02 4.75 -20.41
C PRO A 228 6.42 3.28 -20.38
N GLY A 229 5.62 2.44 -19.73
CA GLY A 229 5.88 1.00 -19.64
C GLY A 229 7.06 0.61 -18.75
N ARG A 230 7.54 1.53 -17.88
CA ARG A 230 8.55 1.25 -16.85
C ARG A 230 8.22 -0.02 -16.09
N GLN A 231 9.17 -0.96 -16.02
CA GLN A 231 9.00 -2.21 -15.29
C GLN A 231 9.40 -2.03 -13.81
N PRO A 232 8.84 -2.84 -12.90
CA PRO A 232 9.28 -2.89 -11.51
C PRO A 232 10.80 -3.06 -11.41
N GLY A 233 11.48 -2.16 -10.69
CA GLY A 233 12.92 -2.18 -10.47
C GLY A 233 13.75 -1.41 -11.50
N ASP A 234 13.15 -0.90 -12.58
CA ASP A 234 13.88 -0.12 -13.59
C ASP A 234 14.39 1.21 -13.04
N PHE A 235 13.60 1.86 -12.18
CA PHE A 235 14.01 3.12 -11.57
C PHE A 235 15.21 2.90 -10.65
N ALA A 236 15.18 1.83 -9.83
CA ALA A 236 16.30 1.49 -8.96
C ALA A 236 17.60 1.23 -9.72
N LYS A 237 17.52 0.49 -10.85
CA LYS A 237 18.68 0.25 -11.72
C LYS A 237 19.22 1.55 -12.31
N ALA A 238 18.33 2.43 -12.78
CA ALA A 238 18.72 3.72 -13.34
C ALA A 238 19.41 4.60 -12.30
N VAL A 239 18.85 4.71 -11.09
CA VAL A 239 19.46 5.46 -9.98
C VAL A 239 20.82 4.89 -9.59
N ALA A 240 20.97 3.56 -9.57
CA ALA A 240 22.26 2.91 -9.29
C ALA A 240 23.33 3.20 -10.36
N ALA A 241 22.92 3.50 -11.59
CA ALA A 241 23.81 3.84 -12.70
C ALA A 241 24.10 5.35 -12.83
N LEU A 242 23.49 6.21 -12.00
CA LEU A 242 23.69 7.65 -12.07
C LEU A 242 25.16 8.02 -11.77
N PRO A 243 25.76 8.92 -12.55
CA PRO A 243 27.06 9.47 -12.23
C PRO A 243 27.05 10.16 -10.86
N VAL A 244 28.16 10.04 -10.12
CA VAL A 244 28.35 10.77 -8.85
C VAL A 244 28.16 12.29 -9.04
N ALA A 245 28.58 12.82 -10.18
CA ALA A 245 28.39 14.22 -10.54
C ALA A 245 26.90 14.60 -10.62
N THR A 246 26.03 13.71 -11.09
CA THR A 246 24.58 13.95 -11.13
C THR A 246 24.01 14.02 -9.72
N ILE A 247 24.37 13.09 -8.83
CA ILE A 247 23.94 13.12 -7.43
C ILE A 247 24.42 14.39 -6.72
N ALA A 248 25.68 14.79 -6.93
CA ALA A 248 26.23 16.02 -6.37
C ALA A 248 25.50 17.27 -6.88
N ARG A 249 25.16 17.30 -8.18
CA ARG A 249 24.38 18.38 -8.79
C ARG A 249 22.98 18.48 -8.19
N LEU A 250 22.25 17.37 -8.08
CA LEU A 250 20.92 17.33 -7.47
C LEU A 250 20.96 17.88 -6.04
N LYS A 251 21.92 17.43 -5.24
CA LYS A 251 22.08 17.89 -3.85
C LYS A 251 22.43 19.38 -3.73
N ALA A 252 23.18 19.93 -4.70
CA ALA A 252 23.58 21.34 -4.67
C ALA A 252 22.47 22.30 -5.15
N GLN A 253 21.53 21.82 -5.96
CA GLN A 253 20.52 22.65 -6.63
C GLN A 253 19.12 22.48 -6.05
N GLY A 254 18.81 21.34 -5.45
CA GLY A 254 17.49 21.02 -4.91
C GLY A 254 17.25 21.57 -3.50
N THR A 255 16.05 21.31 -3.00
CA THR A 255 15.66 21.61 -1.61
C THR A 255 16.42 20.73 -0.63
N PRO A 256 16.61 21.20 0.63
CA PRO A 256 17.18 20.37 1.68
C PRO A 256 16.48 19.01 1.75
N PRO A 257 17.23 17.90 1.83
CA PRO A 257 16.63 16.57 1.87
C PRO A 257 15.85 16.35 3.16
N GLY A 258 14.85 15.48 3.11
CA GLY A 258 14.06 15.11 4.29
C GLY A 258 13.07 16.19 4.75
N ASP A 259 12.43 16.92 3.83
CA ASP A 259 11.25 17.72 4.18
C ASP A 259 10.21 16.83 4.92
N LYS A 260 9.69 17.33 6.03
CA LYS A 260 8.76 16.60 6.90
C LYS A 260 7.31 16.64 6.38
N ASN A 261 7.04 17.46 5.37
CA ASN A 261 5.70 17.63 4.82
C ASN A 261 5.37 16.64 3.69
N GLY A 262 6.36 15.94 3.13
CA GLY A 262 6.16 14.97 2.06
C GLY A 262 6.13 15.60 0.68
#